data_AF-A0A356BUD2-F1
#
_entry.id   AF-A0A356BUD2-F1
#
_cell.length_a   1.000
_cell.length_b   1.000
_cell.length_c   1.000
_cell.angle_alpha   90.00
_cell.angle_beta   90.00
_cell.angle_gamma   90.00
#
_symmetry.space_group_name_H-M   'P 1'
#
loop_
_entity.id
_entity.type
_entity.pdbx_description
1 polymer ?
#
loop_
_entity_poly.entity_id
_entity_poly.type
_entity_poly.pdbx_seq_one_letter_code
_entity_poly.pdbx_strand_id
1 'polypeptide(L)' 'ITAKELGGPKGIATTAQVLTTGRITSSLVHPNVTVIIGSQSYKFDETTSLVKVFLQDNLLTVYSGSNKIHG' A
#
# COMPACT_ATOMS: atom_id res chain seq x y z
N ILE A 1 -8.29 3.69 -4.29
CA ILE A 1 -7.44 4.91 -4.20
C ILE A 1 -6.40 4.84 -5.31
N THR A 2 -6.29 5.87 -6.12
CA THR A 2 -5.21 6.02 -7.11
C THR A 2 -4.46 7.30 -6.79
N ALA A 3 -3.20 7.18 -6.41
CA ALA A 3 -2.33 8.31 -6.10
C ALA A 3 -1.06 8.23 -6.94
N LYS A 4 -0.42 9.37 -7.20
CA LYS A 4 0.93 9.37 -7.76
C LYS A 4 1.94 8.93 -6.70
N GLU A 5 1.76 9.43 -5.47
CA GLU A 5 2.70 9.29 -4.37
C GLU A 5 1.92 9.18 -3.05
N LEU A 6 2.42 8.37 -2.11
CA LEU A 6 1.89 8.24 -0.75
C LEU A 6 3.00 8.47 0.28
N GLY A 7 2.70 9.24 1.31
CA GLY A 7 3.65 9.63 2.35
C GLY A 7 4.53 10.80 1.93
N GLY A 8 5.71 10.90 2.55
CA GLY A 8 6.70 11.90 2.19
C GLY A 8 8.13 11.40 2.40
N PRO A 9 9.13 11.97 1.69
CA PRO A 9 10.51 11.49 1.64
C PRO A 9 11.26 11.50 2.98
N LYS A 10 10.72 12.18 3.99
CA LYS A 10 11.24 12.15 5.37
C LYS A 10 10.62 11.03 6.22
N GLY A 11 9.87 10.11 5.62
CA GLY A 11 9.21 9.00 6.32
C GLY A 11 8.04 9.45 7.19
N ILE A 12 7.23 10.39 6.70
CA ILE A 12 6.05 10.90 7.43
C ILE A 12 5.01 9.78 7.59
N ALA A 13 4.61 9.50 8.83
CA ALA A 13 3.57 8.53 9.14
C ALA A 13 2.28 8.87 8.39
N THR A 14 1.82 7.96 7.54
CA THR A 14 0.68 8.19 6.65
C THR A 14 -0.16 6.94 6.57
N THR A 15 -1.49 7.07 6.64
CA THR A 15 -2.41 5.95 6.50
C THR A 15 -3.30 6.14 5.28
N ALA A 16 -3.37 5.13 4.41
CA ALA A 16 -4.31 5.08 3.30
C ALA A 16 -5.24 3.88 3.49
N GLN A 17 -6.53 4.14 3.72
CA GLN A 17 -7.51 3.11 4.09
C GLN A 17 -8.67 3.02 3.10
N VAL A 18 -9.03 1.78 2.75
CA VAL A 18 -10.27 1.41 2.09
C VAL A 18 -11.08 0.55 3.07
N LEU A 19 -12.31 0.94 3.40
CA LEU A 19 -13.07 0.33 4.50
C LEU A 19 -13.54 -1.10 4.24
N THR A 20 -13.82 -1.45 2.99
CA THR A 20 -14.40 -2.76 2.62
C THR A 20 -13.50 -3.49 1.64
N THR A 21 -13.78 -3.40 0.35
CA THR A 21 -13.01 -4.00 -0.73
C THR A 21 -12.59 -2.94 -1.72
N GLY A 22 -11.53 -3.22 -2.46
CA GLY A 22 -11.04 -2.32 -3.48
C GLY A 22 -9.55 -2.48 -3.68
N ARG A 23 -8.97 -1.44 -4.27
CA ARG A 23 -7.56 -1.40 -4.65
C ARG A 23 -6.94 -0.06 -4.29
N ILE A 24 -5.70 -0.11 -3.83
CA ILE A 24 -4.83 1.06 -3.71
C ILE A 24 -3.71 0.91 -4.74
N THR A 25 -3.46 1.94 -5.54
CA THR A 25 -2.32 2.00 -6.45
C THR A 25 -1.56 3.30 -6.24
N SER A 26 -0.23 3.20 -6.19
CA SER A 26 0.65 4.37 -6.15
C SER A 26 1.89 4.14 -7.01
N SER A 27 2.41 5.20 -7.64
CA SER A 27 3.69 5.09 -8.35
C SER A 27 4.87 5.07 -7.38
N LEU A 28 4.75 5.75 -6.25
CA LEU A 28 5.75 5.80 -5.19
C LEU A 28 5.08 5.75 -3.81
N VAL A 29 5.63 4.98 -2.89
CA VAL A 29 5.21 4.91 -1.49
C VAL A 29 6.44 5.10 -0.63
N HIS A 30 6.41 6.08 0.27
CA HIS A 30 7.51 6.37 1.19
C HIS A 30 7.47 5.46 2.42
N PRO A 31 8.58 5.40 3.19
CA PRO A 31 8.59 4.72 4.48
C PRO A 31 7.53 5.25 5.43
N ASN A 32 7.09 4.41 6.37
CA ASN A 32 6.06 4.70 7.37
C ASN A 32 4.66 4.97 6.80
N VAL A 33 4.40 4.56 5.56
CA VAL A 33 3.05 4.49 5.02
C VAL A 33 2.42 3.17 5.42
N THR A 34 1.22 3.20 5.98
CA THR A 34 0.38 2.02 6.23
C THR A 34 -0.79 2.03 5.25
N VAL A 35 -0.94 0.95 4.50
CA VAL A 35 -2.12 0.71 3.66
C VAL A 35 -3.05 -0.26 4.38
N ILE A 36 -4.34 0.03 4.35
CA ILE A 36 -5.37 -0.77 5.01
C ILE A 36 -6.50 -1.04 4.00
N ILE A 37 -6.90 -2.30 3.85
CA ILE A 37 -8.12 -2.69 3.13
C ILE A 37 -8.93 -3.65 4.01
N GLY A 38 -10.14 -3.25 4.37
CA GLY A 38 -10.94 -3.98 5.35
C GLY A 38 -10.28 -3.95 6.72
N SER A 39 -10.06 -5.13 7.32
CA SER A 39 -9.38 -5.32 8.60
C SER A 39 -7.88 -5.58 8.47
N GLN A 40 -7.33 -5.62 7.25
CA GLN A 40 -5.94 -6.00 7.02
C GLN A 40 -5.09 -4.79 6.66
N SER A 41 -3.87 -4.79 7.18
CA SER A 41 -2.93 -3.69 7.01
C SER A 41 -1.54 -4.17 6.63
N TYR A 42 -0.83 -3.36 5.85
CA TYR A 42 0.57 -3.54 5.56
C TYR A 42 1.29 -2.20 5.69
N LYS A 43 2.44 -2.20 6.37
CA LYS A 43 3.27 -1.00 6.55
C LYS A 43 4.51 -1.13 5.65
N PHE A 44 4.79 -0.07 4.90
CA PHE A 44 6.02 0.06 4.12
C PHE A 44 7.12 0.61 5.02
N ASP A 45 8.20 -0.15 5.21
CA ASP A 45 9.36 0.29 5.98
C ASP A 45 10.43 0.96 5.11
N GLU A 46 10.36 0.78 3.79
CA GLU A 46 11.24 1.41 2.81
C GLU A 46 10.47 2.01 1.63
N THR A 47 11.14 2.87 0.88
CA THR A 47 10.55 3.47 -0.34
C THR A 47 10.27 2.38 -1.37
N THR A 48 9.01 2.25 -1.76
CA THR A 48 8.55 1.22 -2.70
C THR A 48 7.89 1.85 -3.92
N SER A 49 8.27 1.39 -5.11
CA SER A 49 7.75 1.90 -6.38
C SER A 49 6.67 1.00 -6.97
N LEU A 50 5.80 1.57 -7.81
CA LEU A 50 4.78 0.83 -8.58
C LEU A 50 3.90 -0.07 -7.69
N VAL A 51 3.42 0.49 -6.59
CA VAL A 51 2.66 -0.24 -5.57
C VAL A 51 1.24 -0.53 -6.03
N LYS A 52 0.81 -1.77 -5.79
CA LYS A 52 -0.56 -2.25 -6.02
C LYS A 52 -1.00 -3.11 -4.84
N VAL A 53 -2.06 -2.70 -4.17
CA VAL A 53 -2.62 -3.34 -2.97
C VAL A 53 -4.07 -3.70 -3.24
N PHE A 54 -4.47 -4.93 -2.94
CA PHE A 54 -5.85 -5.40 -3.03
C PHE A 54 -6.07 -6.61 -2.13
N LEU A 55 -7.32 -6.94 -1.83
CA LEU A 55 -7.66 -8.22 -1.22
C LEU A 55 -7.83 -9.28 -2.31
N GLN A 56 -7.17 -10.43 -2.14
CA GLN A 56 -7.38 -11.64 -2.93
C GLN A 56 -7.63 -12.78 -1.96
N ASP A 57 -8.72 -13.52 -2.11
CA ASP A 57 -9.09 -14.63 -1.20
C ASP A 57 -9.06 -14.22 0.28
N ASN A 58 -9.53 -13.00 0.57
CA ASN A 58 -9.52 -12.40 1.91
C ASN A 58 -8.11 -12.28 2.51
N LEU A 59 -7.10 -12.04 1.67
CA LEU A 59 -5.70 -11.83 2.03
C LEU A 59 -5.18 -10.55 1.36
N LEU A 60 -4.61 -9.64 2.15
CA LEU A 60 -4.04 -8.40 1.68
C LEU A 60 -2.80 -8.72 0.86
N THR A 61 -2.90 -8.52 -0.45
CA THR A 61 -1.81 -8.76 -1.37
C THR A 61 -1.22 -7.44 -1.81
N VAL A 62 0.11 -7.31 -1.67
CA VAL A 62 0.86 -6.11 -2.03
C VAL A 62 1.91 -6.48 -3.08
N TYR A 63 1.90 -5.74 -4.18
CA TYR A 63 2.90 -5.82 -5.23
C TYR A 63 3.71 -4.53 -5.32
N SER A 64 4.98 -4.68 -5.67
CA SER A 64 5.89 -3.65 -6.16
C SER A 64 6.27 -4.00 -7.60
N GLY A 65 5.66 -3.32 -8.57
CA GLY A 65 5.72 -3.72 -9.97
C GLY A 65 5.13 -5.13 -10.17
N SER A 66 5.95 -6.07 -10.62
CA SER A 66 5.59 -7.49 -10.78
C SER A 66 5.89 -8.34 -9.54
N ASN A 67 6.59 -7.80 -8.53
CA ASN A 67 7.05 -8.56 -7.37
C ASN A 67 5.98 -8.52 -6.28
N LYS A 68 5.49 -9.70 -5.87
CA LYS A 68 4.63 -9.83 -4.68
C LYS A 68 5.51 -9.69 -3.44
N ILE A 69 5.29 -8.66 -2.64
CA ILE A 69 6.07 -8.37 -1.42
C ILE A 69 5.29 -8.68 -0.14
N HIS A 70 3.98 -8.88 -0.26
CA HIS A 70 3.11 -9.33 0.82
C HIS A 70 1.88 -10.06 0.25
N GLY A 71 1.30 -10.95 1.04
CA GLY A 71 0.15 -11.78 0.72
C GLY A 71 0.44 -13.22 1.06
#